data_AF-A0A3D9FCW1-F1
#
_entry.id   AF-A0A3D9FCW1-F1
#
_cell.length_a   1.000
_cell.length_b   1.000
_cell.length_c   1.000
_cell.angle_alpha   90.00
_cell.angle_beta   90.00
_cell.angle_gamma   90.00
#
_symmetry.space_group_name_H-M   'P 1'
#
loop_
_entity.id
_entity.type
_entity.pdbx_description
1 polymer ?
#
loop_
_entity_poly.entity_id
_entity_poly.type
_entity_poly.pdbx_seq_one_letter_code
_entity_poly.pdbx_strand_id
1 'polypeptide(L)'
;MNINSILQGLGGAPDDVANLAERVGIDPAMAERAIAALGMTHQEEGDTVELAAERTGLDTGVLSQIVSQIGGEGSLSNFAGMLDRDGDGNPLDDIADMAKGLFNRS
;
A
#
# COMPACT_ATOMS: atom_id res chain seq x y z
N MET A 1 -10.09 -9.60 20.52
CA MET A 1 -9.44 -9.18 19.25
C MET A 1 -9.04 -7.73 19.43
N ASN A 2 -7.75 -7.40 19.38
CA ASN A 2 -7.23 -6.05 19.70
C ASN A 2 -6.94 -5.27 18.43
N ILE A 3 -7.16 -3.95 18.46
CA ILE A 3 -6.90 -3.03 17.32
C ILE A 3 -5.43 -3.12 16.88
N ASN A 4 -4.50 -3.30 17.82
CA ASN A 4 -3.07 -3.51 17.52
C ASN A 4 -2.81 -4.79 16.69
N SER A 5 -3.55 -5.87 16.93
CA SER A 5 -3.41 -7.11 16.14
C SER A 5 -4.06 -6.99 14.76
N ILE A 6 -5.08 -6.14 14.63
CA ILE A 6 -5.69 -5.82 13.34
C ILE A 6 -4.74 -4.92 12.54
N LEU A 7 -4.15 -3.90 13.17
CA LEU A 7 -3.16 -3.02 12.53
C LEU A 7 -1.88 -3.78 12.11
N GLN A 8 -1.39 -4.70 12.94
CA GLN A 8 -0.29 -5.62 12.56
C GLN A 8 -0.68 -6.58 11.43
N GLY A 9 -1.97 -6.92 11.31
CA GLY A 9 -2.49 -7.75 10.24
C GLY A 9 -2.74 -7.00 8.92
N LEU A 10 -2.68 -5.67 8.93
CA LEU A 10 -2.93 -4.81 7.75
C LEU A 10 -1.63 -4.30 7.10
N GLY A 11 -0.45 -4.74 7.57
CA GLY A 11 0.83 -4.47 6.92
C GLY A 11 1.30 -3.02 6.94
N GLY A 12 0.83 -2.22 7.90
CA GLY A 12 1.00 -0.75 7.90
C GLY A 12 2.08 -0.19 8.84
N ALA A 13 2.73 -0.99 9.69
CA ALA A 13 3.81 -0.49 10.53
C ALA A 13 5.16 -0.47 9.79
N PRO A 14 6.09 0.45 10.10
CA PRO A 14 7.44 0.45 9.52
C PRO A 14 8.15 -0.91 9.67
N ASP A 15 7.92 -1.59 10.78
CA ASP A 15 8.43 -2.94 11.04
C ASP A 15 7.79 -3.99 10.10
N ASP A 16 6.52 -3.83 9.73
CA ASP A 16 5.82 -4.74 8.82
C ASP A 16 6.40 -4.64 7.40
N VAL A 17 6.69 -3.43 6.94
CA VAL A 17 7.29 -3.22 5.61
C VAL A 17 8.72 -3.75 5.56
N ALA A 18 9.53 -3.54 6.60
CA ALA A 18 10.87 -4.10 6.67
C ALA A 18 10.85 -5.64 6.68
N ASN A 19 9.98 -6.25 7.50
CA ASN A 19 9.82 -7.70 7.56
C ASN A 19 9.28 -8.28 6.24
N LEU A 20 8.39 -7.55 5.56
CA LEU A 20 7.89 -7.90 4.24
C LEU A 20 9.02 -7.90 3.20
N ALA A 21 9.81 -6.83 3.17
CA ALA A 21 10.93 -6.68 2.24
C ALA A 21 11.93 -7.83 2.42
N GLU A 22 12.28 -8.18 3.66
CA GLU A 22 13.17 -9.30 3.96
C GLU A 22 12.62 -10.63 3.44
N ARG A 23 11.33 -10.92 3.64
CA ARG A 23 10.69 -12.16 3.18
C ARG A 23 10.63 -12.28 1.66
N VAL A 24 10.39 -11.17 0.98
CA VAL A 24 10.28 -11.10 -0.48
C VAL A 24 11.66 -10.97 -1.14
N GLY A 25 12.69 -10.59 -0.39
CA GLY A 25 14.06 -10.44 -0.87
C GLY A 25 14.29 -9.12 -1.62
N ILE A 26 13.64 -8.04 -1.20
CA ILE A 26 13.77 -6.69 -1.79
C ILE A 26 14.15 -5.66 -0.74
N ASP A 27 14.67 -4.51 -1.17
CA ASP A 27 14.90 -3.38 -0.27
C ASP A 27 13.59 -2.86 0.35
N PRO A 28 13.59 -2.42 1.62
CA PRO A 28 12.42 -1.82 2.26
C PRO A 28 11.80 -0.67 1.48
N ALA A 29 12.63 0.21 0.90
CA ALA A 29 12.15 1.31 0.06
C ALA A 29 11.48 0.81 -1.23
N MET A 30 11.88 -0.33 -1.78
CA MET A 30 11.18 -0.97 -2.90
C MET A 30 9.86 -1.58 -2.45
N ALA A 31 9.80 -2.19 -1.26
CA ALA A 31 8.56 -2.69 -0.68
C ALA A 31 7.54 -1.57 -0.43
N GLU A 32 7.95 -0.44 0.14
CA GLU A 32 7.08 0.73 0.32
C GLU A 32 6.50 1.22 -1.01
N ARG A 33 7.36 1.37 -2.04
CA ARG A 33 6.93 1.77 -3.38
C ARG A 33 5.97 0.76 -4.01
N ALA A 34 6.18 -0.53 -3.79
CA ALA A 34 5.31 -1.58 -4.27
C ALA A 34 3.93 -1.53 -3.60
N ILE A 35 3.88 -1.40 -2.27
CA ILE A 35 2.62 -1.27 -1.50
C ILE A 35 1.84 -0.05 -1.98
N ALA A 36 2.52 1.10 -2.12
CA ALA A 36 1.89 2.31 -2.63
C ALA A 36 1.36 2.12 -4.05
N ALA A 37 2.16 1.53 -4.95
CA ALA A 37 1.74 1.26 -6.32
C ALA A 37 0.51 0.35 -6.38
N LEU A 38 0.53 -0.76 -5.64
CA LEU A 38 -0.60 -1.70 -5.55
C LEU A 38 -1.87 -1.04 -4.98
N GLY A 39 -1.72 -0.17 -3.98
CA GLY A 39 -2.84 0.59 -3.42
C GLY A 39 -3.46 1.56 -4.43
N MET A 40 -2.62 2.25 -5.22
CA MET A 40 -3.08 3.18 -6.26
C MET A 40 -3.74 2.44 -7.44
N THR A 41 -3.09 1.40 -7.96
CA THR A 41 -3.53 0.73 -9.19
C THR A 41 -4.75 -0.17 -8.98
N HIS A 42 -5.14 -0.47 -7.74
CA HIS A 42 -6.34 -1.26 -7.47
C HIS A 42 -7.62 -0.55 -7.90
N GLN A 43 -7.62 0.79 -7.88
CA GLN A 43 -8.77 1.60 -8.25
C GLN A 43 -8.84 1.86 -9.76
N GLU A 44 -7.79 1.48 -10.49
CA GLU A 44 -7.70 1.68 -11.93
C GLU A 44 -8.33 0.50 -12.69
N GLU A 45 -8.78 0.77 -13.91
CA GLU A 45 -9.28 -0.29 -14.79
C GLU A 45 -8.12 -1.16 -15.28
N GLY A 46 -8.14 -2.45 -14.91
CA GLY A 46 -7.16 -3.43 -15.36
C GLY A 46 -6.74 -4.39 -14.24
N ASP A 47 -5.68 -5.15 -14.48
CA ASP A 47 -5.08 -5.99 -13.45
C ASP A 47 -4.16 -5.14 -12.56
N THR A 48 -4.47 -5.09 -11.26
CA THR A 48 -3.76 -4.28 -10.28
C THR A 48 -2.26 -4.59 -10.22
N VAL A 49 -1.89 -5.87 -10.32
CA VAL A 49 -0.51 -6.34 -10.21
C VAL A 49 0.26 -5.99 -11.48
N GLU A 50 -0.34 -6.15 -12.66
CA GLU A 50 0.26 -5.74 -13.94
C GLU A 50 0.51 -4.23 -13.97
N LEU A 51 -0.49 -3.42 -13.62
CA LEU A 51 -0.34 -1.97 -13.56
C LEU A 51 0.70 -1.52 -12.52
N ALA A 52 0.77 -2.21 -11.37
CA ALA A 52 1.80 -1.93 -10.36
C ALA A 52 3.20 -2.32 -10.86
N ALA A 53 3.33 -3.40 -11.64
CA ALA A 53 4.59 -3.82 -12.25
C ALA A 53 5.11 -2.74 -13.21
N GLU A 54 4.23 -2.18 -14.04
CA GLU A 54 4.60 -1.09 -14.96
C GLU A 54 5.13 0.15 -14.23
N ARG A 55 4.56 0.50 -13.07
CA ARG A 55 4.95 1.68 -12.28
C ARG A 55 6.22 1.49 -11.46
N THR A 56 6.42 0.27 -10.96
CA THR A 56 7.51 -0.03 -10.02
C THR A 56 8.74 -0.61 -10.73
N GLY A 57 8.55 -1.23 -11.89
CA GLY A 57 9.55 -2.06 -12.56
C GLY A 57 9.79 -3.41 -11.88
N LEU A 58 8.96 -3.78 -10.90
CA LEU A 58 9.05 -5.06 -10.20
C LEU A 58 8.31 -6.16 -10.97
N ASP A 59 8.78 -7.39 -10.81
CA ASP A 59 8.14 -8.57 -11.36
C ASP A 59 6.74 -8.79 -10.77
N THR A 60 5.78 -9.21 -11.59
CA THR A 60 4.40 -9.45 -11.16
C THR A 60 4.30 -10.55 -10.09
N GLY A 61 5.22 -11.52 -10.09
CA GLY A 61 5.31 -12.55 -9.05
C GLY A 61 5.75 -11.98 -7.70
N VAL A 62 6.70 -11.04 -7.70
CA VAL A 62 7.12 -10.30 -6.49
C VAL A 62 5.97 -9.48 -5.94
N LEU A 63 5.29 -8.74 -6.80
CA LEU A 63 4.12 -7.94 -6.42
C LEU A 63 2.97 -8.81 -5.91
N SER A 64 2.70 -9.95 -6.55
CA SER A 64 1.70 -10.92 -6.07
C SER A 64 2.02 -11.45 -4.67
N GLN A 65 3.30 -11.69 -4.37
CA GLN A 65 3.72 -12.09 -3.03
C GLN A 65 3.48 -10.97 -2.01
N ILE A 66 3.76 -9.73 -2.37
CA ILE A 66 3.48 -8.55 -1.53
C ILE A 66 1.98 -8.46 -1.23
N VAL A 67 1.11 -8.57 -2.24
CA VAL A 67 -0.35 -8.62 -2.06
C VAL A 67 -0.75 -9.72 -1.08
N SER A 68 -0.23 -10.94 -1.27
CA SER A 68 -0.55 -12.07 -0.39
C SER A 68 -0.13 -11.83 1.06
N GLN A 69 1.02 -11.21 1.30
CA GLN A 69 1.55 -10.96 2.65
C GLN A 69 0.79 -9.85 3.38
N ILE A 70 0.23 -8.87 2.66
CA ILE A 70 -0.63 -7.81 3.19
C ILE A 70 -2.04 -8.33 3.52
N GLY A 71 -2.38 -9.54 3.09
CA GLY A 71 -3.68 -10.17 3.34
C GLY A 71 -4.62 -10.16 2.13
N GLY A 72 -4.09 -10.05 0.92
CA GLY A 72 -4.83 -10.17 -0.33
C GLY A 72 -5.54 -8.89 -0.78
N GLU A 73 -6.28 -8.99 -1.88
CA GLU A 73 -6.98 -7.88 -2.54
C GLU A 73 -8.02 -7.19 -1.64
N GLY A 74 -8.69 -7.95 -0.77
CA GLY A 74 -9.63 -7.39 0.20
C GLY A 74 -8.95 -6.47 1.21
N SER A 75 -7.73 -6.81 1.63
CA SER A 75 -6.93 -5.98 2.55
C SER A 75 -6.39 -4.74 1.84
N LEU A 76 -6.01 -4.86 0.57
CA LEU A 76 -5.67 -3.70 -0.27
C LEU A 76 -6.85 -2.74 -0.45
N SER A 77 -8.04 -3.27 -0.70
CA SER A 77 -9.26 -2.45 -0.82
C SER A 77 -9.56 -1.72 0.49
N ASN A 78 -9.40 -2.40 1.63
CA ASN A 78 -9.55 -1.78 2.95
C ASN A 78 -8.48 -0.71 3.20
N PHE A 79 -7.24 -0.97 2.83
CA PHE A 79 -6.13 -0.02 2.97
C PHE A 79 -6.34 1.23 2.12
N ALA A 80 -6.74 1.06 0.86
CA ALA A 80 -7.08 2.16 -0.03
C ALA A 80 -8.26 2.98 0.51
N GLY A 81 -9.31 2.32 1.00
CA GLY A 81 -10.43 3.00 1.66
C GLY A 81 -10.09 3.69 2.99
N MET A 82 -8.97 3.35 3.62
CA MET A 82 -8.45 4.11 4.78
C MET A 82 -7.68 5.36 4.35
N LEU A 83 -7.05 5.32 3.17
CA LEU A 83 -6.31 6.45 2.59
C LEU A 83 -7.25 7.46 1.92
N ASP A 84 -8.31 6.98 1.28
CA ASP A 84 -9.41 7.76 0.72
C ASP A 84 -10.35 8.23 1.84
N ARG A 85 -10.01 9.35 2.48
CA ARG A 85 -10.68 9.79 3.72
C ARG A 85 -11.96 10.56 3.43
N ASP A 86 -12.04 11.23 2.29
CA ASP A 86 -13.24 11.96 1.89
C ASP A 86 -14.20 11.12 1.02
N GLY A 87 -13.76 9.95 0.56
CA GLY A 87 -14.57 8.95 -0.11
C GLY A 87 -14.83 9.27 -1.58
N ASP A 88 -14.00 10.10 -2.20
CA ASP A 88 -14.14 10.51 -3.60
C ASP A 88 -13.54 9.50 -4.59
N GLY A 89 -12.86 8.47 -4.07
CA GLY A 89 -12.23 7.42 -4.86
C GLY A 89 -10.83 7.78 -5.36
N ASN A 90 -10.19 8.84 -4.83
CA ASN A 90 -8.82 9.24 -5.13
C ASN A 90 -7.99 9.50 -3.85
N PRO A 91 -7.36 8.46 -3.28
CA PRO A 91 -6.57 8.58 -2.04
C PRO A 91 -5.32 9.48 -2.18
N LEU A 92 -4.91 9.84 -3.41
CA LEU A 92 -3.72 10.67 -3.61
C LEU A 92 -3.93 12.11 -3.14
N ASP A 93 -5.13 12.64 -3.34
CA ASP A 93 -5.44 14.00 -2.95
C ASP A 93 -5.56 14.10 -1.43
N ASP A 94 -6.12 13.09 -0.76
CA ASP A 94 -6.12 12.97 0.71
C ASP A 94 -4.71 12.90 1.29
N ILE A 95 -3.82 12.08 0.69
CA ILE A 95 -2.42 11.98 1.14
C ILE A 95 -1.71 13.32 0.94
N ALA A 96 -1.94 13.99 -0.20
CA ALA A 96 -1.38 15.29 -0.47
C ALA A 96 -1.89 16.35 0.53
N ASP A 97 -3.17 16.32 0.88
CA ASP A 97 -3.77 17.22 1.87
C ASP A 97 -3.30 16.94 3.30
N MET A 98 -3.09 15.67 3.66
CA MET A 98 -2.44 15.30 4.92
C MET A 98 -1.02 15.85 4.99
N ALA A 99 -0.22 15.70 3.93
CA ALA A 99 1.12 16.26 3.85
C ALA A 99 1.08 17.80 3.95
N LYS A 100 0.20 18.45 3.19
CA LYS A 100 0.01 19.91 3.20
C LYS A 100 -0.41 20.43 4.58
N GLY A 101 -1.29 19.72 5.27
CA GLY A 101 -1.74 20.05 6.62
C GLY A 101 -0.64 19.93 7.69
N LEU A 102 0.39 19.12 7.46
CA LEU A 102 1.59 19.05 8.30
C LEU A 102 2.55 20.20 8.01
N PHE A 103 2.80 20.52 6.73
CA PHE A 103 3.69 21.62 6.34
C PHE A 103 3.12 23.00 6.65
N ASN A 104 1.80 23.19 6.56
CA ASN A 104 1.14 24.46 6.87
C ASN A 104 0.95 24.69 8.38
N ARG A 105 1.38 23.73 9.22
CA ARG A 105 1.37 23.83 10.68
C ARG A 105 2.75 24.11 11.30
N SER A 106 3.74 24.47 10.45
CA SER A 106 5.10 24.84 10.85
C SER A 106 5.31 26.34 10.93
#